data_AF-A0A100WK35-F1
#
_entry.id   AF-A0A100WK35-F1
#
_cell.length_a   1.000
_cell.length_b   1.000
_cell.length_c   1.000
_cell.angle_alpha   90.00
_cell.angle_beta   90.00
_cell.angle_gamma   90.00
#
_symmetry.space_group_name_H-M   'P 1'
#
loop_
_entity.id
_entity.type
_entity.pdbx_description
1 polymer ?
#
loop_
_entity_poly.entity_id
_entity_poly.type
_entity_poly.pdbx_seq_one_letter_code
_entity_poly.pdbx_strand_id
1 'polypeptide(L)'
;MTASPADHMLALTVASASLPLVGKRLEPLGAVAAMGVWGFRHMPDFFASSAKAWMAPGGAAIRKAQRDQTDAVVRDGLREVVPAADLAAVDFPAPEQLPPLWNTVAYRRSVYRTSVRYGDSPTQLMDVWRPKDLPSEPAPVLLFVPGGAWVHGSRTLQGYALMAHLAAQGWVCLSIDYRVAPHHRWPRHIHDVKAAIAWARANVDKFGGDRDFVAIAGCSAGGHLAALAGLTAGDPELQGDLPEGSDTSVDAVIGIYGRYDWEDRSTTERLRFVDFLERVVVKRKIDRHPEIFRKASPIAQIHRDAPPFLVIHGSGDTVIPVEQARSFVERLRGASRAAVGYIELPGAGHAFDMTDGARTGPIATAIGVFLYQIHRNSPTRQAKAVI
;
A
#
# COMPACT_ATOMS: atom_id res chain seq x y z
N MET A 1 5.75 -16.52 40.86
CA MET A 1 5.13 -15.98 39.63
C MET A 1 5.19 -17.07 38.58
N THR A 2 4.05 -17.65 38.22
CA THR A 2 3.95 -18.74 37.24
C THR A 2 3.95 -18.16 35.83
N ALA A 3 4.84 -18.65 34.98
CA ALA A 3 4.92 -18.24 33.58
C ALA A 3 3.62 -18.57 32.84
N SER A 4 3.16 -17.66 31.97
CA SER A 4 1.94 -17.87 31.21
C SER A 4 2.20 -18.84 30.04
N PRO A 5 1.16 -19.51 29.49
CA PRO A 5 1.30 -20.34 28.29
C PRO A 5 1.92 -19.59 27.09
N ALA A 6 1.73 -18.26 27.03
CA ALA A 6 2.34 -17.39 26.02
C ALA A 6 3.85 -17.22 26.23
N ASP A 7 4.32 -17.18 27.49
CA ASP A 7 5.75 -17.14 27.80
C ASP A 7 6.43 -18.48 27.45
N HIS A 8 5.73 -19.60 27.60
CA HIS A 8 6.20 -20.91 27.17
C HIS A 8 6.28 -21.04 25.65
N MET A 9 5.33 -20.47 24.89
CA MET A 9 5.41 -20.44 23.43
C MET A 9 6.49 -19.48 22.91
N LEU A 10 6.67 -18.32 23.54
CA LEU A 10 7.79 -17.42 23.21
C LEU A 10 9.14 -18.08 23.51
N ALA A 11 9.25 -18.80 24.63
CA ALA A 11 10.44 -19.56 25.00
C ALA A 11 10.72 -20.72 24.03
N LEU A 12 9.69 -21.45 23.59
CA LEU A 12 9.80 -22.47 22.53
C LEU A 12 10.25 -21.88 21.19
N THR A 13 9.83 -20.64 20.88
CA THR A 13 10.22 -19.90 19.68
C THR A 13 11.70 -19.49 19.73
N VAL A 14 12.19 -19.06 20.90
CA VAL A 14 13.61 -18.73 21.10
C VAL A 14 14.47 -19.99 21.09
N ALA A 15 14.01 -21.09 21.69
CA ALA A 15 14.74 -22.35 21.75
C ALA A 15 14.90 -23.03 20.38
N SER A 16 13.88 -22.93 19.52
CA SER A 16 13.94 -23.46 18.14
C SER A 16 14.79 -22.58 17.20
N ALA A 17 14.92 -21.29 17.49
CA ALA A 17 15.80 -20.37 16.76
C ALA A 17 17.29 -20.46 17.18
N SER A 18 17.61 -21.11 18.31
CA SER A 18 18.97 -21.28 18.83
C SER A 18 19.65 -22.61 18.46
N LEU A 19 18.96 -23.51 17.75
CA LEU A 19 19.54 -24.76 17.29
C LEU A 19 20.46 -24.50 16.08
N PRO A 20 21.75 -24.82 16.16
CA PRO A 20 22.64 -24.68 15.02
C PRO A 20 22.32 -25.79 14.02
N LEU A 21 22.12 -25.38 12.76
CA LEU A 21 21.96 -26.17 11.52
C LEU A 21 20.51 -26.37 11.02
N VAL A 22 20.24 -25.66 9.92
CA VAL A 22 19.51 -26.03 8.68
C VAL A 22 18.63 -24.85 8.23
N GLY A 23 18.96 -24.30 7.05
CA GLY A 23 18.57 -22.94 6.64
C GLY A 23 17.23 -22.79 5.88
N LYS A 24 16.96 -21.53 5.51
CA LYS A 24 16.02 -21.02 4.48
C LYS A 24 14.55 -21.48 4.47
N ARG A 25 14.07 -22.32 5.40
CA ARG A 25 12.65 -22.76 5.43
C ARG A 25 11.84 -22.36 6.66
N LEU A 26 12.43 -21.62 7.61
CA LEU A 26 11.78 -21.29 8.89
C LEU A 26 11.31 -19.82 9.01
N GLU A 27 11.73 -18.91 8.12
CA GLU A 27 11.23 -17.53 8.10
C GLU A 27 9.69 -17.41 7.97
N PRO A 28 9.01 -18.24 7.15
CA PRO A 28 7.54 -18.25 7.10
C PRO A 28 6.92 -18.62 8.45
N LEU A 29 7.56 -19.50 9.23
CA LEU A 29 7.05 -19.95 10.53
C LEU A 29 7.18 -18.86 11.60
N GLY A 30 8.24 -18.04 11.56
CA GLY A 30 8.38 -16.88 12.45
C GLY A 30 7.34 -15.79 12.18
N ALA A 31 7.04 -15.51 10.91
CA ALA A 31 5.99 -14.57 10.51
C ALA A 31 4.58 -15.11 10.81
N VAL A 32 4.33 -16.41 10.57
CA VAL A 32 3.07 -17.09 10.92
C VAL A 32 2.89 -17.20 12.43
N ALA A 33 3.96 -17.34 13.23
CA ALA A 33 3.88 -17.33 14.69
C ALA A 33 3.68 -15.90 15.25
N ALA A 34 4.28 -14.87 14.65
CA ALA A 34 4.04 -13.49 15.05
C ALA A 34 2.61 -13.03 14.69
N MET A 35 2.14 -13.35 13.49
CA MET A 35 0.73 -13.20 13.10
C MET A 35 -0.18 -14.13 13.88
N GLY A 36 0.29 -15.32 14.24
CA GLY A 36 -0.44 -16.32 15.00
C GLY A 36 -0.67 -15.88 16.43
N VAL A 37 0.33 -15.39 17.15
CA VAL A 37 0.21 -14.93 18.54
C VAL A 37 -0.56 -13.60 18.65
N TRP A 38 -0.31 -12.66 17.74
CA TRP A 38 -1.02 -11.37 17.75
C TRP A 38 -2.43 -11.49 17.14
N GLY A 39 -2.54 -12.20 16.03
CA GLY A 39 -3.81 -12.54 15.37
C GLY A 39 -4.69 -13.45 16.23
N PHE A 40 -4.21 -14.52 16.86
CA PHE A 40 -5.05 -15.34 17.77
C PHE A 40 -5.55 -14.56 18.98
N ARG A 41 -4.74 -13.65 19.53
CA ARG A 41 -5.12 -12.90 20.74
C ARG A 41 -6.22 -11.88 20.47
N HIS A 42 -6.44 -11.49 19.21
CA HIS A 42 -7.42 -10.47 18.81
C HIS A 42 -8.41 -10.91 17.72
N MET A 43 -8.23 -12.08 17.11
CA MET A 43 -9.16 -12.73 16.18
C MET A 43 -10.58 -12.87 16.74
N PRO A 44 -10.80 -13.24 18.02
CA PRO A 44 -12.15 -13.41 18.54
C PRO A 44 -12.99 -12.13 18.48
N ASP A 45 -12.43 -10.98 18.85
CA ASP A 45 -13.11 -9.68 18.78
C ASP A 45 -13.32 -9.20 17.33
N PHE A 46 -12.37 -9.54 16.46
CA PHE A 46 -12.33 -9.18 15.04
C PHE A 46 -13.37 -9.95 14.19
N PHE A 47 -13.49 -11.26 14.40
CA PHE A 47 -14.53 -12.08 13.76
C PHE A 47 -15.91 -11.84 14.38
N ALA A 48 -16.01 -11.61 15.70
CA ALA A 48 -17.29 -11.37 16.36
C ALA A 48 -17.96 -10.05 15.95
N SER A 49 -17.19 -8.98 15.73
CA SER A 49 -17.71 -7.68 15.24
C SER A 49 -18.18 -7.78 13.79
N SER A 50 -17.41 -8.46 12.93
CA SER A 50 -17.75 -8.71 11.53
C SER A 50 -18.99 -9.61 11.38
N ALA A 51 -19.12 -10.65 12.20
CA ALA A 51 -20.26 -11.57 12.19
C ALA A 51 -21.56 -10.92 12.68
N LYS A 52 -21.50 -10.07 13.72
CA LYS A 52 -22.67 -9.32 14.22
C LYS A 52 -23.22 -8.33 13.18
N ALA A 53 -22.35 -7.62 12.46
CA ALA A 53 -22.77 -6.72 11.38
C ALA A 53 -23.37 -7.47 10.18
N TRP A 54 -22.90 -8.70 9.91
CA TRP A 54 -23.40 -9.51 8.80
C TRP A 54 -24.83 -10.03 9.04
N MET A 55 -25.15 -10.35 10.30
CA MET A 55 -26.40 -10.96 10.77
C MET A 55 -27.48 -9.95 11.21
N ALA A 56 -27.22 -8.64 11.13
CA ALA A 56 -28.19 -7.61 11.51
C ALA A 56 -29.38 -7.56 10.51
N PRO A 57 -30.64 -7.53 10.98
CA PRO A 57 -31.81 -7.33 10.12
C PRO A 57 -31.66 -6.06 9.27
N GLY A 58 -31.90 -6.15 7.96
CA GLY A 58 -31.69 -5.02 7.03
C GLY A 58 -30.24 -4.78 6.58
N GLY A 59 -29.26 -5.50 7.14
CA GLY A 59 -27.84 -5.35 6.81
C GLY A 59 -27.53 -5.61 5.33
N ALA A 60 -28.27 -6.49 4.65
CA ALA A 60 -28.11 -6.74 3.22
C ALA A 60 -28.53 -5.53 2.36
N ALA A 61 -29.63 -4.86 2.71
CA ALA A 61 -30.10 -3.66 2.01
C ALA A 61 -29.13 -2.48 2.23
N ILE A 62 -28.62 -2.32 3.47
CA ILE A 62 -27.60 -1.31 3.79
C ILE A 62 -26.33 -1.56 2.97
N ARG A 63 -25.82 -2.80 2.93
CA ARG A 63 -24.63 -3.15 2.13
C ARG A 63 -24.84 -2.89 0.63
N LYS A 64 -26.03 -3.19 0.11
CA LYS A 64 -26.39 -2.87 -1.28
C LYS A 64 -26.38 -1.35 -1.51
N ALA A 65 -27.09 -0.59 -0.69
CA ALA A 65 -27.14 0.87 -0.80
C ALA A 65 -25.76 1.53 -0.70
N GLN A 66 -24.89 1.00 0.17
CA GLN A 66 -23.49 1.45 0.29
C GLN A 66 -22.66 1.12 -0.95
N ARG A 67 -22.89 -0.04 -1.59
CA ARG A 67 -22.23 -0.40 -2.85
C ARG A 67 -22.72 0.43 -4.02
N ASP A 68 -24.02 0.72 -4.07
CA ASP A 68 -24.64 1.56 -5.12
C ASP A 68 -24.11 3.02 -5.07
N GLN A 69 -23.48 3.44 -3.97
CA GLN A 69 -22.82 4.75 -3.83
C GLN A 69 -21.37 4.80 -4.37
N THR A 70 -20.77 3.65 -4.74
CA THR A 70 -19.33 3.56 -5.08
C THR A 70 -18.93 4.57 -6.17
N ASP A 71 -19.67 4.60 -7.29
CA ASP A 71 -19.32 5.49 -8.40
C ASP A 71 -19.49 6.96 -8.02
N ALA A 72 -20.49 7.29 -7.21
CA ALA A 72 -20.72 8.65 -6.75
C ALA A 72 -19.58 9.15 -5.86
N VAL A 73 -19.13 8.34 -4.89
CA VAL A 73 -18.00 8.71 -4.00
C VAL A 73 -16.67 8.73 -4.74
N VAL A 74 -16.48 7.86 -5.73
CA VAL A 74 -15.29 7.87 -6.59
C VAL A 74 -15.26 9.17 -7.41
N ARG A 75 -16.37 9.53 -8.05
CA ARG A 75 -16.46 10.76 -8.83
C ARG A 75 -16.20 11.98 -7.96
N ASP A 76 -16.79 12.03 -6.77
CA ASP A 76 -16.59 13.12 -5.80
C ASP A 76 -15.12 13.24 -5.37
N GLY A 77 -14.51 12.12 -5.01
CA GLY A 77 -13.12 12.07 -4.55
C GLY A 77 -12.07 12.45 -5.58
N LEU A 78 -12.43 12.44 -6.87
CA LEU A 78 -11.55 12.84 -7.98
C LEU A 78 -11.79 14.27 -8.48
N ARG A 79 -12.83 14.99 -8.02
CA ARG A 79 -13.20 16.31 -8.57
C ARG A 79 -12.11 17.37 -8.42
N GLU A 80 -11.28 17.27 -7.40
CA GLU A 80 -10.16 18.21 -7.17
C GLU A 80 -9.00 18.00 -8.14
N VAL A 81 -8.91 16.82 -8.78
CA VAL A 81 -7.77 16.43 -9.62
C VAL A 81 -8.16 16.34 -11.10
N VAL A 82 -9.37 15.83 -11.38
CA VAL A 82 -9.81 15.46 -12.72
C VAL A 82 -10.91 16.42 -13.18
N PRO A 83 -10.79 17.04 -14.37
CA PRO A 83 -11.82 17.92 -14.91
C PRO A 83 -13.19 17.24 -14.98
N ALA A 84 -14.26 18.00 -14.75
CA ALA A 84 -15.62 17.46 -14.73
C ALA A 84 -16.02 16.77 -16.05
N ALA A 85 -15.55 17.28 -17.20
CA ALA A 85 -15.80 16.67 -18.50
C ALA A 85 -15.11 15.29 -18.64
N ASP A 86 -13.84 15.20 -18.21
CA ASP A 86 -13.08 13.96 -18.23
C ASP A 86 -13.69 12.94 -17.27
N LEU A 87 -14.13 13.37 -16.07
CA LEU A 87 -14.86 12.51 -15.14
C LEU A 87 -16.18 12.02 -15.72
N ALA A 88 -16.98 12.89 -16.34
CA ALA A 88 -18.28 12.51 -16.91
C ALA A 88 -18.16 11.44 -18.01
N ALA A 89 -17.02 11.41 -18.72
CA ALA A 89 -16.72 10.42 -19.75
C ALA A 89 -16.23 9.06 -19.20
N VAL A 90 -15.91 8.96 -17.91
CA VAL A 90 -15.48 7.69 -17.30
C VAL A 90 -16.64 6.71 -17.22
N ASP A 91 -16.49 5.58 -17.91
CA ASP A 91 -17.34 4.40 -17.79
C ASP A 91 -16.78 3.49 -16.69
N PHE A 92 -17.50 3.37 -15.57
CA PHE A 92 -17.09 2.50 -14.47
C PHE A 92 -17.57 1.07 -14.73
N PRO A 93 -16.71 0.06 -14.51
CA PRO A 93 -17.07 -1.32 -14.77
C PRO A 93 -18.21 -1.77 -13.84
N ALA A 94 -19.07 -2.63 -14.37
CA ALA A 94 -20.15 -3.22 -13.59
C ALA A 94 -19.60 -3.99 -12.36
N PRO A 95 -20.32 -3.99 -11.23
CA PRO A 95 -19.89 -4.69 -10.02
C PRO A 95 -19.67 -6.20 -10.26
N GLU A 96 -18.46 -6.69 -9.98
CA GLU A 96 -18.19 -8.13 -10.02
C GLU A 96 -18.67 -8.81 -8.75
N GLN A 97 -19.31 -9.99 -8.89
CA GLN A 97 -19.79 -10.76 -7.73
C GLN A 97 -18.68 -11.52 -7.01
N LEU A 98 -17.67 -11.98 -7.75
CA LEU A 98 -16.60 -12.80 -7.21
C LEU A 98 -15.48 -11.93 -6.62
N PRO A 99 -14.88 -12.34 -5.48
CA PRO A 99 -13.71 -11.64 -4.97
C PRO A 99 -12.53 -11.69 -5.95
N PRO A 100 -11.79 -10.59 -6.15
CA PRO A 100 -10.66 -10.52 -7.08
C PRO A 100 -9.61 -11.62 -6.89
N LEU A 101 -9.40 -12.09 -5.66
CA LEU A 101 -8.45 -13.19 -5.38
C LEU A 101 -8.78 -14.50 -6.12
N TRP A 102 -10.01 -14.67 -6.61
CA TRP A 102 -10.43 -15.82 -7.41
C TRP A 102 -10.05 -15.69 -8.89
N ASN A 103 -9.73 -14.47 -9.35
CA ASN A 103 -9.39 -14.18 -10.75
C ASN A 103 -7.87 -14.00 -10.98
N THR A 104 -7.04 -14.51 -10.06
CA THR A 104 -5.58 -14.34 -10.08
C THR A 104 -4.93 -14.89 -11.35
N VAL A 105 -5.45 -15.99 -11.92
CA VAL A 105 -4.94 -16.57 -13.17
C VAL A 105 -5.11 -15.61 -14.34
N ALA A 106 -6.25 -14.92 -14.45
CA ALA A 106 -6.47 -13.96 -15.52
C ALA A 106 -5.55 -12.74 -15.36
N TYR A 107 -5.45 -12.18 -14.15
CA TYR A 107 -4.57 -11.04 -13.88
C TYR A 107 -3.12 -11.34 -14.22
N ARG A 108 -2.63 -12.52 -13.83
CA ARG A 108 -1.23 -12.93 -14.08
C ARG A 108 -0.85 -13.04 -15.55
N ARG A 109 -1.80 -13.00 -16.49
CA ARG A 109 -1.50 -12.92 -17.94
C ARG A 109 -0.74 -11.64 -18.31
N SER A 110 -0.85 -10.60 -17.50
CA SER A 110 -0.11 -9.34 -17.65
C SER A 110 1.29 -9.38 -17.03
N VAL A 111 1.70 -10.47 -16.36
CA VAL A 111 3.06 -10.60 -15.83
C VAL A 111 4.02 -10.90 -16.99
N TYR A 112 4.93 -9.96 -17.24
CA TYR A 112 5.93 -10.07 -18.29
C TYR A 112 7.21 -10.75 -17.80
N ARG A 113 7.68 -10.42 -16.60
CA ARG A 113 8.88 -11.01 -16.01
C ARG A 113 8.74 -11.11 -14.50
N THR A 114 9.21 -12.21 -13.93
CA THR A 114 9.20 -12.41 -12.48
C THR A 114 10.60 -12.34 -11.89
N SER A 115 10.66 -12.02 -10.60
CA SER A 115 11.87 -12.10 -9.78
C SER A 115 13.05 -11.28 -10.30
N VAL A 116 12.77 -10.09 -10.85
CA VAL A 116 13.78 -9.10 -11.19
C VAL A 116 14.37 -8.56 -9.89
N ARG A 117 15.70 -8.60 -9.73
CA ARG A 117 16.37 -8.08 -8.55
C ARG A 117 16.47 -6.56 -8.63
N TYR A 118 16.05 -5.88 -7.57
CA TYR A 118 16.18 -4.43 -7.45
C TYR A 118 17.21 -3.99 -6.40
N GLY A 119 17.76 -4.95 -5.65
CA GLY A 119 18.84 -4.73 -4.70
C GLY A 119 19.56 -6.03 -4.33
N ASP A 120 20.50 -5.93 -3.40
CA ASP A 120 21.43 -7.01 -3.04
C ASP A 120 20.82 -8.09 -2.14
N SER A 121 19.76 -7.77 -1.40
CA SER A 121 19.09 -8.76 -0.57
C SER A 121 18.37 -9.80 -1.44
N PRO A 122 18.39 -11.09 -1.06
CA PRO A 122 17.62 -12.13 -1.75
C PRO A 122 16.11 -11.86 -1.83
N THR A 123 15.59 -11.02 -0.94
CA THR A 123 14.17 -10.61 -0.88
C THR A 123 13.87 -9.31 -1.59
N GLN A 124 14.87 -8.61 -2.14
CA GLN A 124 14.66 -7.40 -2.94
C GLN A 124 14.36 -7.78 -4.40
N LEU A 125 13.18 -8.39 -4.59
CA LEU A 125 12.67 -8.90 -5.85
C LEU A 125 11.41 -8.16 -6.29
N MET A 126 11.21 -8.02 -7.60
CA MET A 126 9.99 -7.50 -8.17
C MET A 126 9.51 -8.31 -9.37
N ASP A 127 8.20 -8.26 -9.63
CA ASP A 127 7.60 -8.75 -10.86
C ASP A 127 7.18 -7.55 -11.71
N VAL A 128 7.43 -7.64 -13.01
CA VAL A 128 7.12 -6.62 -14.01
C VAL A 128 5.84 -7.03 -14.73
N TRP A 129 4.86 -6.14 -14.70
CA TRP A 129 3.56 -6.27 -15.34
C TRP A 129 3.45 -5.28 -16.49
N ARG A 130 3.16 -5.77 -17.69
CA ARG A 130 2.95 -4.95 -18.88
C ARG A 130 2.23 -5.77 -19.97
N PRO A 131 1.54 -5.13 -20.93
CA PRO A 131 1.06 -5.85 -22.10
C PRO A 131 2.23 -6.41 -22.91
N LYS A 132 1.96 -7.44 -23.73
CA LYS A 132 3.00 -8.05 -24.58
C LYS A 132 3.59 -7.03 -25.55
N ASP A 133 2.71 -6.21 -26.12
CA ASP A 133 3.05 -5.16 -27.05
C ASP A 133 2.82 -3.82 -26.35
N LEU A 134 3.90 -3.13 -26.02
CA LEU A 134 3.83 -1.74 -25.54
C LEU A 134 3.89 -0.80 -26.75
N PRO A 135 3.30 0.42 -26.64
CA PRO A 135 3.55 1.49 -27.60
C PRO A 135 5.04 1.79 -27.76
N SER A 136 5.41 2.47 -28.86
CA SER A 136 6.79 2.91 -29.10
C SER A 136 7.27 3.98 -28.10
N GLU A 137 6.33 4.73 -27.50
CA GLU A 137 6.65 5.71 -26.45
C GLU A 137 6.86 5.02 -25.09
N PRO A 138 7.78 5.52 -24.25
CA PRO A 138 7.94 5.02 -22.88
C PRO A 138 6.62 5.09 -22.09
N ALA A 139 6.24 3.97 -21.47
CA ALA A 139 4.99 3.81 -20.75
C ALA A 139 5.09 4.32 -19.31
N PRO A 140 4.09 5.05 -18.79
CA PRO A 140 4.14 5.49 -17.39
C PRO A 140 4.19 4.30 -16.42
N VAL A 141 4.88 4.52 -15.29
CA VAL A 141 5.24 3.44 -14.36
C VAL A 141 4.46 3.53 -13.05
N LEU A 142 3.96 2.39 -12.56
CA LEU A 142 3.44 2.24 -11.20
C LEU A 142 4.27 1.24 -10.39
N LEU A 143 4.87 1.68 -9.30
CA LEU A 143 5.43 0.81 -8.27
C LEU A 143 4.34 0.43 -7.25
N PHE A 144 4.07 -0.85 -7.06
CA PHE A 144 3.09 -1.36 -6.10
C PHE A 144 3.75 -2.00 -4.89
N VAL A 145 3.40 -1.51 -3.69
CA VAL A 145 3.91 -1.97 -2.40
C VAL A 145 2.82 -2.76 -1.66
N PRO A 146 3.02 -4.06 -1.40
CA PRO A 146 2.03 -4.86 -0.70
C PRO A 146 1.95 -4.50 0.79
N GLY A 147 0.79 -4.73 1.37
CA GLY A 147 0.56 -4.75 2.81
C GLY A 147 1.06 -6.03 3.47
N GLY A 148 0.61 -6.25 4.71
CA GLY A 148 1.04 -7.38 5.54
C GLY A 148 1.63 -6.97 6.89
N ALA A 149 1.17 -5.85 7.45
CA ALA A 149 1.55 -5.36 8.78
C ALA A 149 3.07 -5.33 9.03
N TRP A 150 3.86 -5.03 7.99
CA TRP A 150 5.33 -5.02 8.01
C TRP A 150 5.99 -6.35 8.42
N VAL A 151 5.21 -7.43 8.53
CA VAL A 151 5.64 -8.80 8.86
C VAL A 151 5.43 -9.77 7.69
N HIS A 152 4.72 -9.31 6.66
CA HIS A 152 4.58 -9.94 5.36
C HIS A 152 4.68 -8.84 4.29
N GLY A 153 5.35 -9.12 3.18
CA GLY A 153 5.68 -8.14 2.15
C GLY A 153 6.05 -8.84 0.85
N SER A 154 5.06 -9.48 0.22
CA SER A 154 5.24 -10.27 -0.99
C SER A 154 4.57 -9.62 -2.20
N ARG A 155 5.24 -9.63 -3.34
CA ARG A 155 4.73 -9.21 -4.66
C ARG A 155 3.59 -10.07 -5.21
N THR A 156 3.05 -10.99 -4.41
CA THR A 156 2.04 -11.95 -4.84
C THR A 156 0.65 -11.59 -4.33
N LEU A 157 -0.37 -11.89 -5.15
CA LEU A 157 -1.80 -11.73 -4.89
C LEU A 157 -2.32 -10.28 -4.78
N GLN A 158 -1.77 -9.47 -3.89
CA GLN A 158 -2.30 -8.13 -3.64
C GLN A 158 -1.98 -7.17 -4.79
N GLY A 159 -2.91 -6.28 -5.11
CA GLY A 159 -2.76 -5.33 -6.22
C GLY A 159 -2.91 -5.91 -7.62
N TYR A 160 -3.17 -7.22 -7.78
CA TYR A 160 -3.23 -7.87 -9.09
C TYR A 160 -4.31 -7.29 -10.01
N ALA A 161 -5.49 -7.01 -9.47
CA ALA A 161 -6.57 -6.39 -10.25
C ALA A 161 -6.18 -4.98 -10.74
N LEU A 162 -5.59 -4.16 -9.86
CA LEU A 162 -5.11 -2.83 -10.20
C LEU A 162 -4.02 -2.88 -11.27
N MET A 163 -2.98 -3.70 -11.07
CA MET A 163 -1.87 -3.79 -12.01
C MET A 163 -2.30 -4.39 -13.35
N ALA A 164 -3.20 -5.37 -13.36
CA ALA A 164 -3.75 -5.92 -14.60
C ALA A 164 -4.58 -4.88 -15.36
N HIS A 165 -5.39 -4.08 -14.64
CA HIS A 165 -6.16 -2.97 -15.21
C HIS A 165 -5.25 -1.91 -15.85
N LEU A 166 -4.22 -1.46 -15.13
CA LEU A 166 -3.28 -0.46 -15.65
C LEU A 166 -2.41 -1.01 -16.79
N ALA A 167 -1.97 -2.27 -16.70
CA ALA A 167 -1.26 -2.91 -17.80
C ALA A 167 -2.11 -2.99 -19.07
N ALA A 168 -3.41 -3.26 -18.95
CA ALA A 168 -4.34 -3.21 -20.09
C ALA A 168 -4.48 -1.80 -20.70
N GLN A 169 -4.16 -0.76 -19.93
CA GLN A 169 -4.12 0.65 -20.37
C GLN A 169 -2.71 1.10 -20.80
N GLY A 170 -1.76 0.17 -20.96
CA GLY A 170 -0.41 0.47 -21.45
C GLY A 170 0.57 0.96 -20.38
N TRP A 171 0.29 0.76 -19.09
CA TRP A 171 1.25 1.03 -18.02
C TRP A 171 2.24 -0.12 -17.83
N VAL A 172 3.42 0.23 -17.30
CA VAL A 172 4.35 -0.75 -16.70
C VAL A 172 4.17 -0.73 -15.19
N CYS A 173 3.73 -1.83 -14.59
CA CYS A 173 3.61 -1.94 -13.13
C CYS A 173 4.71 -2.83 -12.54
N LEU A 174 5.21 -2.47 -11.37
CA LEU A 174 6.27 -3.16 -10.65
C LEU A 174 5.74 -3.56 -9.26
N SER A 175 5.46 -4.84 -9.03
CA SER A 175 5.09 -5.33 -7.68
C SER A 175 6.32 -5.83 -6.94
N ILE A 176 6.56 -5.37 -5.73
CA ILE A 176 7.80 -5.67 -4.99
C ILE A 176 7.58 -6.59 -3.78
N ASP A 177 8.56 -7.44 -3.52
CA ASP A 177 8.84 -7.93 -2.18
C ASP A 177 9.60 -6.85 -1.40
N TYR A 178 9.52 -6.84 -0.07
CA TYR A 178 10.43 -6.07 0.79
C TYR A 178 10.75 -6.85 2.06
N ARG A 179 11.86 -6.52 2.70
CA ARG A 179 12.27 -7.14 3.96
C ARG A 179 11.30 -6.82 5.09
N VAL A 180 10.97 -7.82 5.89
CA VAL A 180 9.92 -7.73 6.92
C VAL A 180 10.40 -8.10 8.33
N ALA A 181 9.67 -7.58 9.32
CA ALA A 181 9.86 -7.91 10.72
C ALA A 181 9.37 -9.34 11.02
N PRO A 182 9.87 -10.01 12.07
CA PRO A 182 10.86 -9.52 13.03
C PRO A 182 12.32 -9.66 12.58
N HIS A 183 12.57 -10.31 11.44
CA HIS A 183 13.92 -10.60 10.93
C HIS A 183 14.63 -9.35 10.43
N HIS A 184 13.89 -8.47 9.75
CA HIS A 184 14.33 -7.17 9.30
C HIS A 184 13.39 -6.10 9.83
N ARG A 185 13.82 -5.45 10.91
CA ARG A 185 13.01 -4.43 11.60
C ARG A 185 13.07 -3.08 10.88
N TRP A 186 12.18 -2.19 11.28
CA TRP A 186 12.23 -0.79 10.89
C TRP A 186 13.66 -0.22 11.09
N PRO A 187 14.22 0.55 10.13
CA PRO A 187 13.62 1.08 8.90
C PRO A 187 13.87 0.25 7.62
N ARG A 188 14.19 -1.05 7.71
CA ARG A 188 14.53 -1.87 6.52
C ARG A 188 13.42 -1.91 5.46
N HIS A 189 12.15 -1.83 5.88
CA HIS A 189 11.00 -1.77 5.00
C HIS A 189 11.04 -0.56 4.04
N ILE A 190 11.23 0.65 4.58
CA ILE A 190 11.25 1.87 3.77
C ILE A 190 12.52 1.97 2.93
N HIS A 191 13.66 1.44 3.43
CA HIS A 191 14.88 1.36 2.64
C HIS A 191 14.67 0.54 1.36
N ASP A 192 13.94 -0.58 1.46
CA ASP A 192 13.66 -1.44 0.31
C ASP A 192 12.71 -0.79 -0.69
N VAL A 193 11.68 -0.09 -0.20
CA VAL A 193 10.77 0.67 -1.06
C VAL A 193 11.52 1.77 -1.81
N LYS A 194 12.38 2.53 -1.12
CA LYS A 194 13.21 3.55 -1.76
C LYS A 194 14.20 2.97 -2.76
N ALA A 195 14.79 1.81 -2.45
CA ALA A 195 15.66 1.10 -3.39
C ALA A 195 14.91 0.66 -4.64
N ALA A 196 13.66 0.22 -4.51
CA ALA A 196 12.82 -0.12 -5.66
C ALA A 196 12.45 1.11 -6.51
N ILE A 197 12.19 2.27 -5.89
CA ILE A 197 11.98 3.54 -6.63
C ILE A 197 13.25 3.92 -7.40
N ALA A 198 14.40 3.95 -6.73
CA ALA A 198 15.69 4.27 -7.36
C ALA A 198 16.00 3.29 -8.50
N TRP A 199 15.72 2.01 -8.31
CA TRP A 199 15.87 1.01 -9.36
C TRP A 199 14.96 1.31 -10.56
N ALA A 200 13.70 1.69 -10.33
CA ALA A 200 12.75 2.01 -11.40
C ALA A 200 13.23 3.23 -12.20
N ARG A 201 13.59 4.33 -11.52
CA ARG A 201 14.22 5.52 -12.13
C ARG A 201 15.48 5.17 -12.91
N ALA A 202 16.22 4.15 -12.48
CA ALA A 202 17.49 3.74 -13.10
C ALA A 202 17.36 2.70 -14.25
N ASN A 203 16.28 1.91 -14.33
CA ASN A 203 16.26 0.68 -15.14
C ASN A 203 14.94 0.31 -15.81
N VAL A 204 13.84 1.03 -15.54
CA VAL A 204 12.50 0.59 -16.01
C VAL A 204 12.32 0.72 -17.54
N ASP A 205 13.15 1.52 -18.20
CA ASP A 205 13.26 1.64 -19.65
C ASP A 205 13.57 0.30 -20.34
N LYS A 206 14.35 -0.58 -19.70
CA LYS A 206 14.61 -1.96 -20.17
C LYS A 206 13.34 -2.80 -20.30
N PHE A 207 12.26 -2.35 -19.65
CA PHE A 207 10.94 -2.97 -19.67
C PHE A 207 9.91 -2.09 -20.39
N GLY A 208 10.34 -1.04 -21.10
CA GLY A 208 9.50 -0.11 -21.84
C GLY A 208 8.83 0.96 -20.97
N GLY A 209 9.23 1.10 -19.70
CA GLY A 209 8.69 2.13 -18.82
C GLY A 209 9.39 3.49 -18.99
N ASP A 210 8.67 4.56 -18.70
CA ASP A 210 9.17 5.92 -18.62
C ASP A 210 9.83 6.15 -17.26
N ARG A 211 11.13 6.49 -17.30
CA ARG A 211 11.94 6.77 -16.11
C ARG A 211 11.56 8.11 -15.50
N ASP A 212 10.97 9.00 -16.29
CA ASP A 212 10.59 10.35 -15.90
C ASP A 212 9.18 10.40 -15.29
N PHE A 213 8.45 9.28 -15.28
CA PHE A 213 7.14 9.18 -14.62
C PHE A 213 7.00 7.87 -13.82
N VAL A 214 7.24 7.94 -12.51
CA VAL A 214 7.11 6.84 -11.55
C VAL A 214 6.10 7.22 -10.46
N ALA A 215 4.92 6.60 -10.50
CA ALA A 215 3.96 6.64 -9.41
C ALA A 215 4.17 5.49 -8.42
N ILE A 216 3.70 5.65 -7.19
CA ILE A 216 3.71 4.60 -6.17
C ILE A 216 2.32 4.39 -5.58
N ALA A 217 1.92 3.12 -5.44
CA ALA A 217 0.70 2.73 -4.75
C ALA A 217 1.01 1.69 -3.68
N GLY A 218 0.21 1.64 -2.62
CA GLY A 218 0.31 0.54 -1.68
C GLY A 218 -0.92 0.36 -0.81
N CYS A 219 -1.02 -0.84 -0.25
CA CYS A 219 -2.15 -1.28 0.57
C CYS A 219 -1.75 -1.44 2.04
N SER A 220 -2.54 -0.93 3.00
CA SER A 220 -2.29 -1.10 4.45
C SER A 220 -0.88 -0.66 4.86
N ALA A 221 -0.04 -1.57 5.37
CA ALA A 221 1.39 -1.32 5.62
C ALA A 221 2.15 -0.84 4.36
N GLY A 222 1.79 -1.31 3.17
CA GLY A 222 2.32 -0.81 1.91
C GLY A 222 1.80 0.59 1.56
N GLY A 223 0.57 0.93 1.96
CA GLY A 223 0.01 2.27 1.80
C GLY A 223 0.69 3.28 2.72
N HIS A 224 1.06 2.85 3.93
CA HIS A 224 1.97 3.58 4.82
C HIS A 224 3.32 3.84 4.15
N LEU A 225 3.97 2.79 3.63
CA LEU A 225 5.29 2.91 3.02
C LEU A 225 5.26 3.76 1.74
N ALA A 226 4.21 3.65 0.93
CA ALA A 226 4.02 4.47 -0.27
C ALA A 226 3.89 5.96 0.09
N ALA A 227 3.04 6.28 1.07
CA ALA A 227 2.88 7.63 1.56
C ALA A 227 4.17 8.20 2.15
N LEU A 228 4.87 7.41 2.96
CA LEU A 228 6.13 7.85 3.55
C LEU A 228 7.21 8.07 2.50
N ALA A 229 7.36 7.16 1.53
CA ALA A 229 8.35 7.30 0.46
C ALA A 229 8.11 8.58 -0.35
N GLY A 230 6.85 8.86 -0.72
CA GLY A 230 6.51 10.06 -1.48
C GLY A 230 6.71 11.38 -0.74
N LEU A 231 6.61 11.38 0.59
CA LEU A 231 6.82 12.57 1.42
C LEU A 231 8.27 12.76 1.89
N THR A 232 9.16 11.82 1.59
CA THR A 232 10.54 11.83 2.11
C THR A 232 11.58 11.62 1.02
N ALA A 233 11.28 11.96 -0.24
CA ALA A 233 12.23 11.87 -1.34
C ALA A 233 13.58 12.50 -0.95
N GLY A 234 14.67 11.75 -1.12
CA GLY A 234 16.02 12.22 -0.75
C GLY A 234 16.33 12.33 0.75
N ASP A 235 15.43 12.00 1.69
CA ASP A 235 15.74 12.03 3.13
C ASP A 235 16.88 11.03 3.46
N PRO A 236 18.08 11.51 3.85
CA PRO A 236 19.27 10.68 4.00
C PRO A 236 19.13 9.60 5.08
N GLU A 237 18.33 9.83 6.11
CA GLU A 237 18.14 8.85 7.18
C GLU A 237 17.17 7.71 6.80
N LEU A 238 16.42 7.87 5.70
CA LEU A 238 15.46 6.86 5.21
C LEU A 238 15.90 6.18 3.90
N GLN A 239 17.06 6.56 3.34
CA GLN A 239 17.55 5.99 2.06
C GLN A 239 18.34 4.69 2.23
N GLY A 240 18.70 4.31 3.45
CA GLY A 240 19.56 3.15 3.69
C GLY A 240 20.92 3.27 3.01
N ASP A 241 21.37 2.20 2.39
CA ASP A 241 22.70 2.08 1.78
C ASP A 241 22.69 2.43 0.28
N LEU A 242 21.73 3.25 -0.18
CA LEU A 242 21.63 3.63 -1.58
C LEU A 242 22.86 4.45 -2.03
N PRO A 243 23.35 4.26 -3.27
CA PRO A 243 24.41 5.08 -3.82
C PRO A 243 24.07 6.56 -3.77
N GLU A 244 25.08 7.40 -3.57
CA GLU A 244 24.93 8.85 -3.63
C GLU A 244 24.34 9.28 -4.98
N GLY A 245 23.38 10.21 -4.95
CA GLY A 245 22.65 10.65 -6.15
C GLY A 245 21.52 9.74 -6.61
N SER A 246 21.20 8.65 -5.88
CA SER A 246 20.02 7.83 -6.19
C SER A 246 18.72 8.65 -6.07
N ASP A 247 17.95 8.69 -7.15
CA ASP A 247 16.65 9.37 -7.18
C ASP A 247 15.55 8.48 -6.56
N THR A 248 14.98 8.94 -5.45
CA THR A 248 13.87 8.28 -4.74
C THR A 248 12.57 9.07 -4.81
N SER A 249 12.49 10.08 -5.68
CA SER A 249 11.28 10.85 -5.92
C SER A 249 10.24 10.08 -6.72
N VAL A 250 8.96 10.39 -6.48
CA VAL A 250 7.80 9.81 -7.18
C VAL A 250 6.88 10.93 -7.64
N ASP A 251 6.20 10.71 -8.76
CA ASP A 251 5.36 11.71 -9.43
C ASP A 251 3.91 11.72 -8.93
N ALA A 252 3.47 10.63 -8.30
CA ALA A 252 2.16 10.50 -7.69
C ALA A 252 2.15 9.40 -6.62
N VAL A 253 1.27 9.54 -5.62
CA VAL A 253 1.15 8.59 -4.52
C VAL A 253 -0.31 8.13 -4.34
N ILE A 254 -0.50 6.82 -4.22
CA ILE A 254 -1.80 6.21 -3.93
C ILE A 254 -1.72 5.42 -2.61
N GLY A 255 -2.41 5.93 -1.59
CA GLY A 255 -2.54 5.27 -0.29
C GLY A 255 -3.87 4.53 -0.18
N ILE A 256 -3.84 3.20 -0.17
CA ILE A 256 -5.04 2.36 -0.07
C ILE A 256 -5.12 1.79 1.34
N TYR A 257 -6.12 2.23 2.10
CA TYR A 257 -6.38 1.91 3.51
C TYR A 257 -5.11 1.93 4.39
N GLY A 258 -4.23 2.91 4.16
CA GLY A 258 -2.91 2.99 4.78
C GLY A 258 -2.94 3.44 6.24
N ARG A 259 -1.83 3.25 6.94
CA ARG A 259 -1.59 3.87 8.27
C ARG A 259 -0.76 5.13 8.09
N TYR A 260 -1.19 6.26 8.65
CA TYR A 260 -0.53 7.55 8.43
C TYR A 260 0.05 8.18 9.70
N ASP A 261 -0.39 7.72 10.88
CA ASP A 261 0.11 8.16 12.18
C ASP A 261 0.47 6.96 13.07
N TRP A 262 1.76 6.79 13.34
CA TRP A 262 2.29 5.76 14.27
C TRP A 262 2.36 6.26 15.72
N GLU A 263 2.15 7.55 15.97
CA GLU A 263 2.11 8.14 17.32
C GLU A 263 0.71 8.10 17.94
N ASP A 264 -0.33 7.93 17.12
CA ASP A 264 -1.72 7.94 17.54
C ASP A 264 -2.05 6.81 18.53
N ARG A 265 -2.39 7.22 19.76
CA ARG A 265 -2.77 6.40 20.93
C ARG A 265 -4.14 6.80 21.49
N SER A 266 -4.96 7.52 20.73
CA SER A 266 -6.20 8.14 21.23
C SER A 266 -7.36 7.18 21.49
N THR A 267 -7.28 5.93 21.02
CA THR A 267 -8.26 4.87 21.32
C THR A 267 -7.58 3.58 21.75
N THR A 268 -8.33 2.65 22.34
CA THR A 268 -7.83 1.34 22.75
C THR A 268 -7.23 0.55 21.58
N GLU A 269 -7.87 0.60 20.42
CA GLU A 269 -7.42 -0.06 19.19
C GLU A 269 -6.09 0.54 18.71
N ARG A 270 -5.99 1.87 18.76
CA ARG A 270 -4.78 2.63 18.38
C ARG A 270 -3.62 2.34 19.32
N LEU A 271 -3.87 2.27 20.64
CA LEU A 271 -2.90 1.83 21.64
C LEU A 271 -2.39 0.41 21.38
N ARG A 272 -3.27 -0.56 21.07
CA ARG A 272 -2.87 -1.94 20.73
C ARG A 272 -1.99 -1.99 19.48
N PHE A 273 -2.25 -1.12 18.52
CA PHE A 273 -1.44 -1.02 17.31
C PHE A 273 -0.03 -0.49 17.61
N VAL A 274 0.08 0.56 18.44
CA VAL A 274 1.39 1.07 18.85
C VAL A 274 2.17 0.00 19.63
N ASP A 275 1.52 -0.77 20.50
CA ASP A 275 2.17 -1.90 21.19
C ASP A 275 2.70 -2.96 20.21
N PHE A 276 1.97 -3.22 19.12
CA PHE A 276 2.45 -4.09 18.03
C PHE A 276 3.69 -3.51 17.33
N LEU A 277 3.67 -2.21 16.97
CA LEU A 277 4.83 -1.53 16.38
C LEU A 277 6.05 -1.61 17.31
N GLU A 278 5.86 -1.31 18.60
CA GLU A 278 6.91 -1.32 19.60
C GLU A 278 7.54 -2.70 19.80
N ARG A 279 6.74 -3.78 19.78
CA ARG A 279 7.22 -5.13 20.10
C ARG A 279 7.75 -5.90 18.91
N VAL A 280 7.13 -5.71 17.74
CA VAL A 280 7.36 -6.55 16.56
C VAL A 280 8.13 -5.80 15.49
N VAL A 281 7.65 -4.62 15.09
CA VAL A 281 8.14 -3.90 13.90
C VAL A 281 9.42 -3.11 14.21
N VAL A 282 9.42 -2.35 15.31
CA VAL A 282 10.51 -1.44 15.70
C VAL A 282 11.38 -2.07 16.80
N LYS A 283 10.80 -2.82 17.74
CA LYS A 283 11.47 -3.33 18.95
C LYS A 283 12.11 -2.22 19.81
N ARG A 284 11.43 -1.08 19.90
CA ARG A 284 11.74 0.08 20.73
C ARG A 284 10.44 0.67 21.27
N LYS A 285 10.50 1.29 22.45
CA LYS A 285 9.35 1.93 23.08
C LYS A 285 9.20 3.38 22.59
N ILE A 286 8.00 3.79 22.20
CA ILE A 286 7.70 5.14 21.71
C ILE A 286 7.99 6.20 22.77
N ASP A 287 7.75 5.89 24.05
CA ASP A 287 8.01 6.83 25.15
C ASP A 287 9.52 7.10 25.37
N ARG A 288 10.39 6.25 24.80
CA ARG A 288 11.86 6.40 24.88
C ARG A 288 12.49 6.81 23.55
N HIS A 289 11.82 6.51 22.45
CA HIS A 289 12.29 6.74 21.09
C HIS A 289 11.19 7.38 20.22
N PRO A 290 10.57 8.49 20.65
CA PRO A 290 9.46 9.11 19.91
C PRO A 290 9.86 9.54 18.50
N GLU A 291 11.14 9.90 18.30
CA GLU A 291 11.70 10.29 17.01
C GLU A 291 11.54 9.22 15.94
N ILE A 292 11.63 7.93 16.30
CA ILE A 292 11.49 6.83 15.34
C ILE A 292 10.07 6.75 14.81
N PHE A 293 9.08 6.85 15.71
CA PHE A 293 7.65 6.73 15.36
C PHE A 293 7.16 7.97 14.63
N ARG A 294 7.61 9.15 15.04
CA ARG A 294 7.36 10.41 14.34
C ARG A 294 7.93 10.37 12.92
N LYS A 295 9.18 9.95 12.76
CA LYS A 295 9.83 9.84 11.45
C LYS A 295 9.17 8.77 10.57
N ALA A 296 8.63 7.71 11.18
CA ALA A 296 7.85 6.70 10.49
C ALA A 296 6.40 7.13 10.20
N SER A 297 5.92 8.29 10.67
CA SER A 297 4.53 8.72 10.46
C SER A 297 4.40 9.64 9.24
N PRO A 298 3.78 9.20 8.12
CA PRO A 298 3.53 10.05 6.95
C PRO A 298 2.93 11.41 7.31
N ILE A 299 1.98 11.47 8.25
CA ILE A 299 1.31 12.72 8.65
C ILE A 299 2.30 13.77 9.21
N ALA A 300 3.41 13.32 9.80
CA ALA A 300 4.45 14.19 10.34
C ALA A 300 5.48 14.63 9.28
N GLN A 301 5.49 13.98 8.12
CA GLN A 301 6.41 14.28 7.00
C GLN A 301 5.76 15.17 5.92
N ILE A 302 4.51 15.60 6.11
CA ILE A 302 3.81 16.45 5.14
C ILE A 302 4.54 17.79 4.98
N HIS A 303 4.81 18.17 3.72
CA HIS A 303 5.43 19.43 3.34
C HIS A 303 4.71 20.06 2.14
N ARG A 304 5.04 21.33 1.86
CA ARG A 304 4.39 22.16 0.83
C ARG A 304 4.53 21.61 -0.60
N ASP A 305 5.61 20.90 -0.85
CA ASP A 305 5.98 20.37 -2.16
C ASP A 305 5.73 18.86 -2.26
N ALA A 306 4.84 18.32 -1.43
CA ALA A 306 4.42 16.93 -1.52
C ALA A 306 3.82 16.65 -2.92
N PRO A 307 4.06 15.45 -3.51
CA PRO A 307 3.50 15.10 -4.81
C PRO A 307 1.96 15.02 -4.75
N PRO A 308 1.27 14.90 -5.88
CA PRO A 308 -0.16 14.58 -5.90
C PRO A 308 -0.47 13.28 -5.16
N PHE A 309 -1.52 13.28 -4.35
CA PHE A 309 -1.99 12.10 -3.61
C PHE A 309 -3.40 11.69 -4.02
N LEU A 310 -3.64 10.39 -4.02
CA LEU A 310 -4.98 9.79 -3.95
C LEU A 310 -5.04 8.87 -2.73
N VAL A 311 -5.91 9.19 -1.77
CA VAL A 311 -6.15 8.37 -0.58
C VAL A 311 -7.49 7.66 -0.71
N ILE A 312 -7.52 6.35 -0.49
CA ILE A 312 -8.72 5.53 -0.61
C ILE A 312 -8.89 4.72 0.66
N HIS A 313 -10.01 4.85 1.36
CA HIS A 313 -10.21 4.15 2.64
C HIS A 313 -11.68 3.74 2.83
N GLY A 314 -11.92 2.55 3.36
CA GLY A 314 -13.28 2.09 3.67
C GLY A 314 -13.75 2.57 5.05
N SER A 315 -14.99 3.08 5.14
CA SER A 315 -15.53 3.51 6.44
C SER A 315 -15.93 2.37 7.37
N GLY A 316 -15.93 1.13 6.86
CA GLY A 316 -16.13 -0.11 7.64
C GLY A 316 -14.81 -0.81 7.99
N ASP A 317 -13.65 -0.17 7.82
CA ASP A 317 -12.35 -0.77 8.13
C ASP A 317 -12.17 -0.92 9.65
N THR A 318 -12.15 -2.17 10.11
CA THR A 318 -11.98 -2.54 11.52
C THR A 318 -10.51 -2.78 11.91
N VAL A 319 -9.57 -2.74 10.96
CA VAL A 319 -8.14 -2.91 11.20
C VAL A 319 -7.46 -1.55 11.35
N ILE A 320 -7.71 -0.65 10.39
CA ILE A 320 -7.20 0.72 10.41
C ILE A 320 -8.41 1.65 10.31
N PRO A 321 -8.79 2.33 11.41
CA PRO A 321 -9.94 3.23 11.41
C PRO A 321 -9.82 4.32 10.34
N VAL A 322 -10.92 4.60 9.65
CA VAL A 322 -11.00 5.57 8.53
C VAL A 322 -10.52 6.97 8.90
N GLU A 323 -10.61 7.34 10.19
CA GLU A 323 -10.12 8.61 10.71
C GLU A 323 -8.62 8.81 10.48
N GLN A 324 -7.83 7.74 10.35
CA GLN A 324 -6.41 7.84 9.96
C GLN A 324 -6.26 8.50 8.58
N ALA A 325 -7.10 8.11 7.61
CA ALA A 325 -7.12 8.73 6.30
C ALA A 325 -7.69 10.14 6.34
N ARG A 326 -8.80 10.37 7.08
CA ARG A 326 -9.41 11.70 7.19
C ARG A 326 -8.44 12.74 7.73
N SER A 327 -7.78 12.46 8.86
CA SER A 327 -6.80 13.38 9.48
C SER A 327 -5.58 13.61 8.58
N PHE A 328 -5.12 12.56 7.88
CA PHE A 328 -4.00 12.68 6.95
C PHE A 328 -4.36 13.55 5.74
N VAL A 329 -5.52 13.32 5.11
CA VAL A 329 -6.00 14.09 3.96
C VAL A 329 -6.25 15.54 4.32
N GLU A 330 -6.89 15.81 5.46
CA GLU A 330 -7.13 17.18 5.94
C GLU A 330 -5.82 17.94 6.08
N ARG A 331 -4.82 17.35 6.76
CA ARG A 331 -3.52 17.98 6.93
C ARG A 331 -2.76 18.13 5.61
N LEU A 332 -2.86 17.14 4.72
CA LEU A 332 -2.18 17.17 3.43
C LEU A 332 -2.75 18.27 2.53
N ARG A 333 -4.08 18.41 2.46
CA ARG A 333 -4.76 19.49 1.75
C ARG A 333 -4.43 20.87 2.31
N GLY A 334 -4.28 20.98 3.63
CA GLY A 334 -3.92 22.24 4.29
C GLY A 334 -2.46 22.70 4.03
N ALA A 335 -1.57 21.78 3.62
CA ALA A 335 -0.14 22.06 3.51
C ALA A 335 0.41 21.97 2.09
N SER A 336 0.00 20.97 1.30
CA SER A 336 0.52 20.72 -0.05
C SER A 336 -0.06 21.70 -1.08
N ARG A 337 0.74 22.06 -2.09
CA ARG A 337 0.24 22.75 -3.30
C ARG A 337 -0.37 21.80 -4.32
N ALA A 338 -0.03 20.52 -4.27
CA ALA A 338 -0.52 19.53 -5.21
C ALA A 338 -1.95 19.12 -4.86
N ALA A 339 -2.69 18.66 -5.87
CA ALA A 339 -4.05 18.17 -5.68
C ALA A 339 -4.08 16.89 -4.85
N VAL A 340 -5.11 16.75 -4.01
CA VAL A 340 -5.30 15.60 -3.12
C VAL A 340 -6.69 15.00 -3.36
N GLY A 341 -6.73 13.86 -4.04
CA GLY A 341 -7.94 13.06 -4.16
C GLY A 341 -8.20 12.26 -2.88
N TYR A 342 -9.47 12.14 -2.49
CA TYR A 342 -9.87 11.32 -1.35
C TYR A 342 -11.17 10.58 -1.63
N ILE A 343 -11.12 9.25 -1.59
CA ILE A 343 -12.27 8.37 -1.80
C ILE A 343 -12.53 7.60 -0.51
N GLU A 344 -13.57 7.98 0.21
CA GLU A 344 -14.09 7.19 1.33
C GLU A 344 -15.17 6.23 0.82
N LEU A 345 -14.95 4.92 1.00
CA LEU A 345 -15.87 3.88 0.52
C LEU A 345 -16.85 3.46 1.63
N PRO A 346 -18.15 3.79 1.52
CA PRO A 346 -19.11 3.53 2.60
C PRO A 346 -19.18 2.05 2.95
N GLY A 347 -18.86 1.66 4.19
CA GLY A 347 -18.94 0.29 4.67
C GLY A 347 -17.94 -0.71 4.05
N ALA A 348 -16.96 -0.26 3.26
CA ALA A 348 -15.88 -1.15 2.83
C ALA A 348 -15.02 -1.53 4.03
N GLY A 349 -14.67 -2.80 4.14
CA GLY A 349 -13.73 -3.28 5.14
C GLY A 349 -12.27 -3.18 4.68
N HIS A 350 -11.37 -3.65 5.53
CA HIS A 350 -9.95 -3.79 5.20
C HIS A 350 -9.76 -4.80 4.05
N ALA A 351 -8.76 -4.57 3.18
CA ALA A 351 -8.46 -5.43 2.04
C ALA A 351 -9.62 -5.61 1.03
N PHE A 352 -10.44 -4.57 0.83
CA PHE A 352 -11.54 -4.60 -0.14
C PHE A 352 -11.07 -4.89 -1.58
N ASP A 353 -9.85 -4.51 -1.94
CA ASP A 353 -9.22 -4.73 -3.26
C ASP A 353 -8.98 -6.21 -3.58
N MET A 354 -9.00 -7.08 -2.58
CA MET A 354 -8.87 -8.53 -2.75
C MET A 354 -10.20 -9.26 -2.54
N THR A 355 -11.10 -8.67 -1.75
CA THR A 355 -12.28 -9.34 -1.18
C THR A 355 -13.61 -8.84 -1.73
N ASP A 356 -13.68 -7.62 -2.26
CA ASP A 356 -14.91 -6.98 -2.74
C ASP A 356 -14.82 -6.70 -4.25
N GLY A 357 -15.25 -7.67 -5.05
CA GLY A 357 -15.27 -7.56 -6.52
C GLY A 357 -16.11 -6.38 -7.01
N ALA A 358 -17.16 -6.02 -6.25
CA ALA A 358 -18.05 -4.94 -6.60
C ALA A 358 -17.36 -3.56 -6.61
N ARG A 359 -16.32 -3.37 -5.80
CA ARG A 359 -15.62 -2.09 -5.65
C ARG A 359 -14.24 -2.08 -6.28
N THR A 360 -13.64 -3.26 -6.48
CA THR A 360 -12.28 -3.36 -6.98
C THR A 360 -12.13 -2.79 -8.39
N GLY A 361 -13.06 -3.12 -9.30
CA GLY A 361 -13.06 -2.58 -10.67
C GLY A 361 -13.19 -1.05 -10.71
N PRO A 362 -14.20 -0.46 -10.06
CA PRO A 362 -14.35 0.99 -10.00
C PRO A 362 -13.15 1.70 -9.37
N ILE A 363 -12.54 1.13 -8.32
CA ILE A 363 -11.35 1.72 -7.68
C ILE A 363 -10.10 1.61 -8.56
N ALA A 364 -9.89 0.48 -9.24
CA ALA A 364 -8.79 0.37 -10.21
C ALA A 364 -8.94 1.40 -11.33
N THR A 365 -10.17 1.62 -11.80
CA THR A 365 -10.51 2.66 -12.79
C THR A 365 -10.24 4.06 -12.25
N ALA A 366 -10.66 4.35 -11.01
CA ALA A 366 -10.43 5.63 -10.36
C ALA A 366 -8.93 5.97 -10.25
N ILE A 367 -8.11 4.98 -9.86
CA ILE A 367 -6.66 5.11 -9.79
C ILE A 367 -6.08 5.36 -11.18
N GLY A 368 -6.53 4.63 -12.20
CA GLY A 368 -6.10 4.83 -13.59
C GLY A 368 -6.42 6.23 -14.11
N VAL A 369 -7.63 6.75 -13.84
CA VAL A 369 -8.04 8.10 -14.23
C VAL A 369 -7.20 9.16 -13.53
N PHE A 370 -7.01 9.04 -12.20
CA PHE A 370 -6.15 9.94 -11.43
C PHE A 370 -4.73 9.97 -12.01
N LEU A 371 -4.13 8.79 -12.18
CA LEU A 371 -2.77 8.64 -12.68
C LEU A 371 -2.60 9.16 -14.11
N TYR A 372 -3.55 8.86 -15.00
CA TYR A 372 -3.56 9.38 -16.35
C TYR A 372 -3.59 10.91 -16.36
N GLN A 373 -4.40 11.52 -15.51
CA GLN A 373 -4.50 12.98 -15.40
C GLN A 373 -3.20 13.62 -14.88
N ILE A 374 -2.57 13.03 -13.85
CA ILE A 374 -1.27 13.51 -13.36
C ILE A 374 -0.18 13.35 -14.43
N HIS A 375 -0.14 12.21 -15.12
CA HIS A 375 0.82 11.98 -16.21
C HIS A 375 0.63 12.94 -17.38
N ARG A 376 -0.62 13.21 -17.79
CA ARG A 376 -0.93 14.18 -18.86
C ARG A 376 -0.45 15.59 -18.50
N ASN A 377 -0.55 15.97 -17.24
CA ASN A 377 -0.19 17.30 -16.76
C ASN A 377 1.29 17.41 -16.37
N SER A 378 2.08 16.34 -16.47
CA SER A 378 3.49 16.35 -16.12
C SER A 378 4.27 17.33 -17.02
N PRO A 379 5.14 18.20 -16.47
CA PRO A 379 5.93 19.16 -17.23
C PRO A 379 6.74 18.52 -18.36
N THR A 380 7.28 17.32 -18.14
CA THR A 380 8.06 16.56 -19.12
C THR A 380 7.25 16.23 -20.37
N ARG A 381 5.94 15.99 -20.23
CA ARG A 381 5.03 15.69 -21.34
C ARG A 381 4.52 16.95 -22.03
N GLN A 382 4.27 18.01 -21.27
CA GLN A 382 3.91 19.31 -21.85
C GLN A 382 5.05 19.88 -22.70
N ALA A 383 6.31 19.70 -22.29
CA ALA A 383 7.47 20.11 -23.09
C ALA A 383 7.60 19.34 -24.42
N LYS A 384 7.21 18.05 -24.44
CA LYS A 384 7.21 17.22 -25.67
C LYS A 384 6.05 17.53 -26.61
N ALA A 385 4.95 18.12 -26.14
CA ALA A 385 3.78 18.46 -26.95
C ALA A 385 3.88 19.82 -27.68
N VAL A 386 4.93 20.61 -27.38
CA VAL A 386 5.16 21.96 -27.93
C VAL A 386 6.21 21.96 -29.06
N ILE A 387 6.77 20.79 -29.38
CA ILE A 387 7.71 20.55 -30.49
C ILE A 387 6.97 19.76 -31.57
#